data_AF-A0A7V2NM49-F1
#
_entry.id   AF-A0A7V2NM49-F1
#
_cell.length_a   1.000
_cell.length_b   1.000
_cell.length_c   1.000
_cell.angle_alpha   90.00
_cell.angle_beta   90.00
_cell.angle_gamma   90.00
#
_symmetry.space_group_name_H-M   'P 1'
#
loop_
_entity.id
_entity.type
_entity.pdbx_description
1 polymer ?
#
loop_
_entity_poly.entity_id
_entity_poly.type
_entity_poly.pdbx_seq_one_letter_code
_entity_poly.pdbx_strand_id
1 'polypeptide(L)' 'MESVKVSPKHQVVIPQSIRKSLKIRPGEKVHVLQY' A
#
# COMPACT_ATOMS: atom_id res chain seq x y z
N MET A 1 -13.58 -1.05 0.29
CA MET A 1 -12.57 -1.97 0.84
C MET A 1 -12.06 -2.80 -0.32
N GLU A 2 -10.79 -2.65 -0.69
CA GLU A 2 -10.21 -3.36 -1.84
C GLU A 2 -9.24 -4.40 -1.28
N SER A 3 -9.52 -5.68 -1.52
CA SER A 3 -8.66 -6.78 -1.07
C SER A 3 -7.50 -6.95 -2.05
N VAL A 4 -6.28 -6.93 -1.53
CA VAL A 4 -5.05 -7.09 -2.31
C VAL A 4 -4.33 -8.37 -1.90
N LYS A 5 -3.76 -9.07 -2.87
CA LYS A 5 -3.01 -10.29 -2.62
C LYS A 5 -1.60 -9.96 -2.13
N VAL A 6 -1.15 -10.68 -1.11
CA VAL A 6 0.25 -10.65 -0.66
C VAL A 6 1.11 -11.42 -1.65
N SER A 7 2.18 -10.79 -2.13
CA SER A 7 3.14 -11.44 -3.03
C SER A 7 4.02 -12.47 -2.28
N PRO A 8 4.73 -13.37 -2.98
CA PRO A 8 5.64 -14.33 -2.34
C PRO A 8 6.76 -13.69 -1.51
N LYS A 9 7.06 -12.41 -1.74
CA LYS A 9 8.05 -11.64 -0.98
C LYS A 9 7.42 -10.84 0.17
N HIS A 10 6.18 -11.17 0.56
CA HIS A 10 5.41 -10.45 1.56
C HIS A 10 5.17 -8.97 1.20
N GLN A 11 5.19 -8.63 -0.09
CA GLN A 11 4.88 -7.28 -0.55
C GLN A 11 3.39 -7.16 -0.83
N VAL A 12 2.86 -5.98 -0.55
CA VAL A 12 1.48 -5.61 -0.87
C VAL A 12 1.51 -4.46 -1.86
N VAL A 13 0.78 -4.59 -2.97
CA VAL A 13 0.62 -3.51 -3.93
C VAL A 13 -0.41 -2.53 -3.37
N ILE A 14 -0.06 -1.24 -3.32
CA ILE A 14 -1.00 -0.18 -2.99
C ILE A 14 -1.78 0.17 -4.28
N PRO A 15 -3.11 -0.07 -4.34
CA PRO A 15 -3.92 0.24 -5.52
C PRO A 15 -3.82 1.71 -5.94
N GLN A 16 -4.06 1.98 -7.22
CA GLN A 16 -3.95 3.34 -7.77
C GLN A 16 -4.93 4.33 -7.09
N SER A 17 -6.14 3.86 -6.77
CA SER A 17 -7.17 4.61 -6.04
C SER A 17 -6.63 5.16 -4.71
N ILE A 18 -6.02 4.29 -3.91
CA ILE A 18 -5.44 4.63 -2.61
C ILE A 18 -4.23 5.55 -2.78
N ARG A 19 -3.31 5.25 -3.72
CA ARG A 19 -2.14 6.11 -3.99
C ARG A 19 -2.53 7.55 -4.33
N LYS A 20 -3.57 7.73 -5.15
CA LYS A 20 -4.07 9.06 -5.53
C LYS A 20 -4.75 9.77 -4.36
N SER A 21 -5.59 9.06 -3.61
CA SER A 21 -6.32 9.62 -2.48
C SER A 21 -5.36 10.09 -1.37
N LEU A 22 -4.34 9.29 -1.05
CA LEU A 22 -3.33 9.60 -0.03
C LEU A 22 -2.15 10.42 -0.57
N LYS A 23 -2.10 10.70 -1.87
CA LYS A 23 -1.01 11.44 -2.55
C LYS A 23 0.41 10.86 -2.29
N ILE A 24 0.51 9.54 -2.15
CA ILE A 24 1.77 8.84 -1.86
C ILE A 24 2.76 9.00 -3.02
N ARG A 25 4.02 9.31 -2.71
CA ARG A 25 5.10 9.46 -3.70
C ARG A 25 6.15 8.35 -3.58
N PRO A 26 6.89 8.04 -4.66
CA PRO A 26 8.01 7.11 -4.60
C PRO A 26 9.06 7.55 -3.56
N GLY A 27 9.57 6.61 -2.76
CA GLY A 27 10.58 6.87 -1.72
C GLY A 27 10.02 7.38 -0.39
N GLU A 28 8.71 7.58 -0.29
CA GLU A 28 8.05 8.02 0.94
C GLU A 28 8.05 6.90 1.99
N LYS A 29 8.42 7.24 3.23
CA LYS A 29 8.35 6.32 4.37
C LYS A 29 6.92 6.34 4.92
N VAL A 30 6.37 5.15 5.18
CA VAL A 30 5.03 4.98 5.75
C VAL A 30 5.12 4.18 7.04
N HIS A 31 4.15 4.37 7.93
CA HIS A 31 4.03 3.59 9.15
C HIS A 31 3.09 2.40 8.93
N VAL A 32 3.49 1.23 9.44
CA VAL A 32 2.68 0.01 9.44
C VAL A 32 2.09 -0.14 10.83
N LEU A 33 0.77 -0.27 10.92
CA LEU A 33 0.04 -0.54 12.15
C LEU A 33 -0.47 -1.97 12.09
N GLN A 34 -0.20 -2.76 13.13
CA GLN A 34 -0.76 -4.09 13.32
C GLN A 34 -2.10 -3.96 14.04
N TYR A 35 -3.14 -4.59 13.51
CA TYR A 35 -4.49 -4.65 14.07
C TYR A 35 -5.12 -6.02 13.84
#